data_AF-A0A8B9Z6L4-F1
#
_entry.id   AF-A0A8B9Z6L4-F1
#
_cell.length_a   1.000
_cell.length_b   1.000
_cell.length_c   1.000
_cell.angle_alpha   90.00
_cell.angle_beta   90.00
_cell.angle_gamma   90.00
#
_symmetry.space_group_name_H-M   'P 1'
#
loop_
_entity.id
_entity.type
_entity.pdbx_description
1 polymer ?
#
loop_
_entity_poly.entity_id
_entity_poly.type
_entity_poly.pdbx_seq_one_letter_code
_entity_poly.pdbx_strand_id
1 'polypeptide(L)' 'MRVLCAVFAVLLLFSLATPGYGQSKGTCDGYCSYVCAKRDEWTFSQSCAKMYCCIPPPKKGK' A
#
# COMPACT_ATOMS: atom_id res chain seq x y z
N MET A 1 -2.58 35.43 17.53
CA MET A 1 -3.44 34.61 16.62
C MET A 1 -2.72 34.19 15.33
N ARG A 2 -2.04 35.10 14.59
CA ARG A 2 -1.38 34.77 13.31
C ARG A 2 -0.25 33.72 13.40
N VAL A 3 0.52 33.72 14.49
CA VAL A 3 1.66 32.81 14.68
C VAL A 3 1.23 31.35 14.80
N LEU A 4 0.14 31.10 15.55
CA LEU A 4 -0.41 29.75 15.71
C LEU A 4 -0.93 29.18 14.39
N CYS A 5 -1.56 30.02 13.55
CA CYS A 5 -1.99 29.63 12.21
C CYS A 5 -0.80 29.26 11.31
N ALA A 6 0.31 30.02 11.39
CA ALA A 6 1.50 29.73 10.61
C ALA A 6 2.13 28.38 11.02
N VAL A 7 2.26 28.13 12.32
CA VAL A 7 2.79 26.86 12.84
C VAL A 7 1.91 25.68 12.42
N PHE A 8 0.59 25.84 12.53
CA PHE A 8 -0.37 24.79 12.14
C PHE A 8 -0.32 24.50 10.63
N ALA A 9 -0.23 25.53 9.80
CA ALA A 9 -0.11 25.38 8.35
C ALA A 9 1.17 24.62 7.95
N VAL A 10 2.30 24.94 8.60
CA VAL A 10 3.57 24.23 8.36
C VAL A 10 3.44 22.76 8.78
N LEU A 11 2.91 22.46 9.97
CA LEU A 11 2.72 21.09 10.45
C LEU A 11 1.79 20.26 9.55
N LEU A 12 0.72 20.87 9.04
CA LEU A 12 -0.19 20.23 8.08
C LEU A 12 0.52 19.93 6.76
N LEU A 13 1.28 20.88 6.20
CA LEU A 13 2.05 20.67 4.97
C LEU A 13 3.07 19.54 5.12
N PHE A 14 3.76 19.47 6.26
CA PHE A 14 4.68 18.36 6.57
C PHE A 14 3.95 17.01 6.71
N SER A 15 2.74 17.02 7.27
CA SER A 15 1.93 15.80 7.41
C SER A 15 1.36 15.34 6.07
N LEU A 16 0.92 16.26 5.21
CA LEU A 16 0.48 16.01 3.84
C LEU A 16 1.64 15.58 2.91
N ALA A 17 2.87 15.96 3.24
CA ALA A 17 4.08 15.53 2.55
C ALA A 17 4.58 14.14 3.02
N THR A 18 3.95 13.52 4.03
CA THR A 18 4.15 12.08 4.23
C THR A 18 3.48 11.38 3.06
N PRO A 19 4.23 10.61 2.24
CA PRO A 19 3.62 9.88 1.13
C PRO A 19 2.54 9.01 1.74
N GLY A 20 1.29 9.21 1.31
CA GLY A 20 0.14 8.48 1.81
C GLY A 20 0.52 7.01 2.00
N TYR A 21 0.59 6.60 3.26
CA TYR A 21 1.08 5.29 3.69
C TYR A 21 0.14 4.24 3.08
N GLY A 22 0.46 3.78 1.86
CA GLY A 22 -0.43 2.93 1.06
C GLY A 22 -0.34 3.06 -0.46
N GLN A 23 0.41 4.02 -1.02
CA GLN A 23 0.62 4.06 -2.49
C GLN A 23 2.01 3.56 -2.88
N SER A 24 2.26 2.29 -2.60
CA SER A 24 3.28 1.55 -3.32
C SER A 24 2.77 1.22 -4.72
N LYS A 25 3.12 2.09 -5.67
CA LYS A 25 2.98 1.91 -7.11
C LYS A 25 3.90 0.77 -7.59
N GLY A 26 3.58 -0.45 -7.18
CA GLY A 26 4.21 -1.71 -7.58
C GLY A 26 3.09 -2.73 -7.57
N THR A 27 2.38 -2.82 -8.68
CA THR A 27 1.06 -3.45 -8.78
C THR A 27 1.14 -4.91 -8.35
N CYS A 28 0.73 -5.19 -7.12
CA CYS A 28 0.35 -6.55 -6.78
C CYS A 28 -0.99 -6.78 -7.48
N ASP A 29 -1.02 -7.57 -8.56
CA ASP A 29 -2.24 -7.92 -9.33
C ASP A 29 -3.15 -8.90 -8.56
N GLY A 30 -3.15 -8.80 -7.23
CA GLY A 30 -3.80 -9.72 -6.32
C GLY A 30 -4.00 -9.08 -4.95
N TYR A 31 -3.73 -9.83 -3.89
CA TYR A 31 -3.90 -9.36 -2.52
C TYR A 31 -2.64 -9.56 -1.68
N CYS A 32 -2.38 -8.67 -0.72
CA CYS A 32 -1.26 -8.82 0.21
C CYS A 32 -1.67 -9.68 1.41
N SER A 33 -0.90 -10.74 1.69
CA SER A 33 -1.10 -11.60 2.87
C SER A 33 0.23 -12.18 3.36
N TYR A 34 0.33 -12.48 4.66
CA TYR A 34 1.46 -13.24 5.20
C TYR A 34 1.50 -14.69 4.74
N VAL A 35 0.33 -15.23 4.35
CA VAL A 35 0.17 -16.59 3.83
C VAL A 35 -0.81 -16.56 2.67
N CYS A 36 -0.39 -17.04 1.51
CA CYS A 36 -1.27 -17.18 0.34
C CYS A 36 -2.04 -18.51 0.40
N ALA A 37 -3.21 -18.55 -0.24
CA ALA A 37 -3.93 -19.82 -0.38
C ALA A 37 -3.10 -20.81 -1.21
N LYS A 38 -3.26 -22.12 -0.98
CA LYS A 38 -2.44 -23.16 -1.65
C LYS A 38 -2.45 -23.11 -3.19
N ARG A 39 -3.47 -22.52 -3.80
CA ARG A 39 -3.58 -22.41 -5.27
C ARG A 39 -3.14 -21.06 -5.82
N ASP A 40 -2.86 -20.10 -4.94
CA ASP A 40 -2.47 -18.76 -5.34
C ASP A 40 -0.96 -18.74 -5.56
N GLU A 41 -0.52 -18.06 -6.61
CA GLU A 41 0.89 -17.82 -6.85
C GLU A 41 1.35 -16.70 -5.93
N TRP A 42 2.45 -16.91 -5.21
CA TRP A 42 2.97 -15.91 -4.29
C TRP A 42 4.20 -15.24 -4.90
N THR A 43 4.30 -13.92 -4.76
CA THR A 43 5.46 -13.15 -5.19
C THR A 43 5.86 -12.14 -4.12
N PHE A 44 7.14 -11.79 -4.09
CA PHE A 44 7.64 -10.75 -3.21
C PHE A 44 7.44 -9.39 -3.89
N SER A 45 6.46 -8.63 -3.41
CA SER A 45 6.24 -7.28 -3.88
C SER A 45 6.61 -6.27 -2.79
N GLN A 46 7.41 -5.28 -3.18
CA GLN A 46 7.65 -4.09 -2.35
C GLN A 46 6.35 -3.37 -1.98
N SER A 47 5.26 -3.61 -2.72
CA SER A 47 3.96 -3.03 -2.38
C SER A 47 3.27 -3.62 -1.16
N CYS A 48 3.54 -4.89 -0.87
CA CYS A 48 3.01 -5.57 0.31
C CYS A 48 3.93 -5.38 1.54
N ALA A 49 4.96 -4.54 1.43
CA ALA A 49 5.98 -4.21 2.44
C ALA A 49 6.72 -5.42 3.03
N LYS A 50 6.07 -6.18 3.93
CA LYS A 50 6.58 -7.37 4.61
C LYS A 50 5.72 -8.62 4.38
N MET A 51 4.65 -8.48 3.61
CA MET A 51 3.72 -9.54 3.25
C MET A 51 4.00 -10.03 1.83
N TYR A 52 3.53 -11.22 1.49
CA TYR A 52 3.57 -11.72 0.13
C TYR A 52 2.42 -11.14 -0.69
N CYS A 53 2.67 -10.89 -1.96
CA CYS A 53 1.62 -10.63 -2.93
C CYS A 53 1.09 -11.97 -3.44
N CYS A 54 -0.17 -12.25 -3.16
CA CYS A 54 -0.86 -13.47 -3.55
C CYS A 54 -1.71 -13.20 -4.80
N ILE A 55 -1.35 -13.84 -5.90
CA ILE A 55 -2.02 -13.72 -7.19
C ILE A 55 -2.94 -14.93 -7.34
N PRO A 56 -4.27 -14.73 -7.28
CA PRO A 56 -5.19 -15.83 -7.49
C PRO A 56 -5.05 -16.36 -8.91
N PRO A 57 -5.14 -17.69 -9.12
CA PRO A 57 -5.07 -18.24 -10.46
C PRO A 57 -6.23 -17.67 -11.29
N PRO A 58 -6.02 -17.43 -12.60
CA PRO A 58 -7.08 -16.93 -13.46
C PRO A 58 -8.29 -17.85 -13.33
N LYS A 59 -9.43 -17.30 -12.90
CA LYS A 59 -10.69 -18.04 -12.86
C LYS A 59 -10.96 -18.54 -14.27
N LYS A 60 -10.71 -19.83 -14.51
CA LYS A 60 -11.07 -20.49 -15.76
C LYS A 60 -12.57 -20.72 -15.73
N GLY A 61 -13.33 -19.66 -16.01
CA GLY A 61 -14.79 -19.66 -16.03
C GLY A 61 -15.27 -18.74 -17.14
N LYS A 62 -15.84 -19.35 -18.18
CA LYS A 62 -16.81 -18.68 -19.07
C LYS A 62 -18.08 -18.39 -18.29
#